data_AF-A0A7J4DFB5-F1
#
_entry.id   AF-A0A7J4DFB5-F1
#
_cell.length_a   1.000
_cell.length_b   1.000
_cell.length_c   1.000
_cell.angle_alpha   90.00
_cell.angle_beta   90.00
_cell.angle_gamma   90.00
#
_symmetry.space_group_name_H-M   'P 1'
#
loop_
_entity.id
_entity.type
_entity.pdbx_description
1 polymer ?
#
loop_
_entity_poly.entity_id
_entity_poly.type
_entity_poly.pdbx_seq_one_letter_code
_entity_poly.pdbx_strand_id
1 'polypeptide(L)'
;MGRVEAEIVWTGSRARAEALLAAVAPDDPESFDAEIVDVGGSSELRIRVIGEKLKTVRSTVDDLLACLAAAESGLDVIDGA
;
A
#
# COMPACT_ATOMS: atom_id res chain seq x y z
N MET A 1 16.22 -21.62 4.76
CA MET A 1 15.83 -20.52 3.85
C MET A 1 15.51 -19.30 4.69
N GLY A 2 15.92 -18.10 4.25
CA GLY A 2 15.64 -16.85 4.98
C GLY A 2 14.25 -16.32 4.63
N ARG A 3 13.65 -15.54 5.54
CA ARG A 3 12.39 -14.84 5.32
C ARG A 3 12.64 -13.35 5.49
N VAL A 4 12.14 -12.56 4.54
CA VAL A 4 12.18 -11.10 4.55
C VAL A 4 10.73 -10.62 4.54
N GLU A 5 10.44 -9.64 5.37
CA GLU A 5 9.12 -9.04 5.50
C GLU A 5 9.27 -7.52 5.57
N ALA A 6 8.36 -6.82 4.89
CA ALA A 6 8.20 -5.38 4.98
C ALA A 6 6.72 -5.05 5.17
N GLU A 7 6.43 -3.99 5.93
CA GLU A 7 5.08 -3.49 6.14
C GLU A 7 5.04 -2.00 5.82
N ILE A 8 4.07 -1.58 5.03
CA ILE A 8 3.75 -0.20 4.72
C ILE A 8 2.45 0.11 5.45
N VAL A 9 2.46 1.16 6.27
CA VAL A 9 1.27 1.66 6.96
C VAL A 9 1.02 3.09 6.51
N TRP A 10 -0.12 3.30 5.85
CA TRP A 10 -0.62 4.61 5.49
C TRP A 10 -1.84 4.95 6.35
N THR A 11 -1.95 6.18 6.83
CA THR A 11 -3.06 6.62 7.70
C THR A 11 -3.78 7.80 7.07
N GLY A 12 -5.11 7.75 7.07
CA GLY A 12 -5.94 8.85 6.59
C GLY A 12 -7.42 8.52 6.61
N SER A 13 -8.18 9.01 5.62
CA SER A 13 -9.60 8.70 5.51
C SER A 13 -9.81 7.31 4.89
N ARG A 14 -10.89 6.64 5.30
CA ARG A 14 -11.28 5.33 4.75
C ARG A 14 -11.42 5.36 3.23
N ALA A 15 -12.05 6.41 2.70
CA ALA A 15 -12.27 6.56 1.26
C ALA A 15 -10.95 6.65 0.48
N ARG A 16 -9.96 7.38 1.01
CA ARG A 16 -8.62 7.44 0.41
C ARG A 16 -7.88 6.09 0.55
N ALA A 17 -7.98 5.41 1.69
CA ALA A 17 -7.40 4.07 1.86
C ALA A 17 -7.96 3.06 0.84
N GLU A 18 -9.28 3.08 0.61
CA GLU A 18 -9.95 2.23 -0.38
C GLU A 18 -9.51 2.57 -1.81
N ALA A 19 -9.35 3.85 -2.14
CA ALA A 19 -8.86 4.29 -3.44
C ALA A 19 -7.39 3.89 -3.68
N LEU A 20 -6.53 4.05 -2.68
CA LEU A 20 -5.12 3.62 -2.74
C LEU A 20 -5.00 2.11 -2.90
N LEU A 21 -5.80 1.33 -2.15
CA LEU A 21 -5.85 -0.13 -2.29
C LEU A 21 -6.29 -0.55 -3.69
N ALA A 22 -7.31 0.11 -4.25
CA ALA A 22 -7.79 -0.18 -5.61
C ALA A 22 -6.74 0.14 -6.69
N ALA A 23 -5.80 1.06 -6.43
CA ALA A 23 -4.73 1.39 -7.36
C ALA A 23 -3.60 0.34 -7.40
N VAL A 24 -3.34 -0.37 -6.29
CA VAL A 24 -2.27 -1.37 -6.20
C VAL A 24 -2.75 -2.81 -6.36
N ALA A 25 -4.04 -3.08 -6.13
CA ALA A 25 -4.64 -4.41 -6.32
C ALA A 25 -4.49 -5.01 -7.73
N PRO A 26 -4.46 -4.24 -8.84
CA PRO A 26 -4.31 -4.79 -10.19
C PRO A 26 -2.91 -5.33 -10.50
N ASP A 27 -1.88 -4.84 -9.81
CA ASP A 27 -0.49 -5.05 -10.24
C ASP A 27 0.07 -6.42 -9.81
N ASP A 28 -0.21 -6.91 -8.60
CA ASP A 28 0.25 -8.24 -8.15
C ASP A 28 -0.43 -8.70 -6.84
N PRO A 29 -1.68 -9.21 -6.89
CA PRO A 29 -2.43 -9.61 -5.69
C PRO A 29 -1.83 -10.83 -4.95
N GLU A 30 -0.89 -11.56 -5.56
CA GLU A 30 -0.18 -12.66 -4.90
C GLU A 30 1.14 -12.24 -4.24
N SER A 31 1.61 -11.00 -4.48
CA SER A 31 2.92 -10.52 -4.00
C SER A 31 2.86 -9.78 -2.67
N PHE A 32 1.66 -9.42 -2.19
CA PHE A 32 1.45 -8.73 -0.92
C PHE A 32 0.07 -9.03 -0.33
N ASP A 33 -0.02 -8.94 0.99
CA ASP A 33 -1.30 -8.92 1.71
C ASP A 33 -1.65 -7.46 2.03
N ALA A 34 -2.93 -7.08 1.92
CA ALA A 34 -3.37 -5.74 2.29
C ALA A 34 -4.69 -5.75 3.05
N GLU A 35 -4.79 -4.89 4.07
CA GLU A 35 -6.01 -4.69 4.86
C GLU A 35 -6.24 -3.21 5.19
N ILE A 36 -7.50 -2.85 5.41
CA ILE A 36 -7.89 -1.53 5.91
C ILE A 36 -8.48 -1.69 7.30
N VAL A 37 -7.87 -1.02 8.27
CA VAL A 37 -8.28 -1.09 9.69
C VAL A 37 -8.67 0.30 10.17
N ASP A 38 -9.83 0.43 10.79
CA ASP A 38 -10.25 1.69 11.41
C ASP A 38 -9.61 1.84 12.80
N VAL A 39 -8.82 2.89 13.00
CA VAL A 39 -8.04 3.17 14.23
C VAL A 39 -8.25 4.61 14.66
N GLY A 40 -8.81 4.80 15.85
CA GLY A 40 -8.84 6.11 16.52
C GLY A 40 -9.56 7.24 15.77
N GLY A 41 -10.55 6.91 14.91
CA GLY A 41 -11.27 7.89 14.08
C GLY A 41 -10.63 8.16 12.71
N SER A 42 -9.56 7.44 12.37
CA SER A 42 -8.95 7.38 11.05
C SER A 42 -8.95 5.94 10.54
N SER A 43 -8.50 5.73 9.30
CA SER A 43 -8.30 4.41 8.72
C SER A 43 -6.83 4.23 8.35
N GLU A 44 -6.32 3.03 8.58
CA GLU A 44 -4.98 2.60 8.19
C GLU A 44 -5.08 1.61 7.04
N LEU A 45 -4.36 1.88 5.94
CA LEU A 45 -4.07 0.90 4.91
C LEU A 45 -2.74 0.23 5.28
N ARG A 46 -2.78 -1.06 5.57
CA ARG A 46 -1.62 -1.87 5.92
C ARG A 46 -1.32 -2.83 4.77
N ILE A 47 -0.13 -2.74 4.21
CA ILE A 47 0.34 -3.61 3.12
C ILE A 47 1.57 -4.36 3.60
N ARG A 48 1.54 -5.69 3.50
CA ARG A 48 2.58 -6.60 3.97
C ARG A 48 3.17 -7.36 2.79
N VAL A 49 4.48 -7.26 2.62
CA VAL A 49 5.23 -7.93 1.56
C VAL A 49 6.13 -8.98 2.20
N ILE A 50 5.99 -10.24 1.80
CA ILE A 50 6.78 -11.36 2.33
C ILE A 50 7.51 -12.05 1.17
N GLY A 51 8.81 -12.29 1.35
CA GLY A 51 9.60 -13.01 0.34
C GLY A 51 10.87 -13.64 0.91
N GLU A 52 11.55 -14.43 0.09
CA GLU A 52 12.76 -15.17 0.51
C GLU A 52 14.06 -14.39 0.29
N LYS A 53 14.02 -13.33 -0.53
CA LYS A 53 15.19 -12.56 -0.95
C LYS A 53 14.93 -11.07 -0.78
N LEU A 54 15.88 -10.36 -0.13
CA LEU A 54 15.83 -8.91 0.06
C LEU A 54 15.58 -8.16 -1.25
N LYS A 55 16.23 -8.57 -2.35
CA LYS A 55 16.07 -7.92 -3.66
C LYS A 55 14.63 -7.97 -4.19
N THR A 56 13.91 -9.06 -3.90
CA THR A 56 12.54 -9.26 -4.38
C THR A 56 11.60 -8.40 -3.56
N VAL A 57 11.68 -8.49 -2.22
CA VAL A 57 10.87 -7.64 -1.34
C VAL A 57 11.11 -6.16 -1.61
N ARG A 58 12.37 -5.74 -1.81
CA ARG A 58 12.68 -4.35 -2.18
C ARG A 58 12.00 -3.94 -3.48
N SER A 59 12.10 -4.74 -4.54
CA SER A 59 11.46 -4.41 -5.82
C SER A 59 9.96 -4.23 -5.66
N THR A 60 9.30 -5.19 -4.99
CA THR A 60 7.85 -5.12 -4.75
C THR A 60 7.46 -3.89 -3.92
N VAL A 61 8.24 -3.55 -2.89
CA VAL A 61 7.99 -2.33 -2.10
C VAL A 61 8.19 -1.07 -2.94
N ASP A 62 9.24 -1.00 -3.76
CA ASP A 62 9.51 0.15 -4.63
C ASP A 62 8.37 0.35 -5.64
N ASP A 63 7.89 -0.74 -6.26
CA ASP A 63 6.77 -0.72 -7.21
C ASP A 63 5.46 -0.28 -6.53
N LEU A 64 5.15 -0.83 -5.35
CA LEU A 64 3.98 -0.43 -4.56
C LEU A 64 4.02 1.06 -4.18
N LEU A 65 5.16 1.55 -3.69
CA LEU A 65 5.31 2.95 -3.31
C LEU A 65 5.15 3.90 -4.50
N ALA A 66 5.63 3.50 -5.70
CA ALA A 66 5.44 4.27 -6.91
C ALA A 66 3.95 4.39 -7.31
N CYS A 67 3.21 3.27 -7.29
CA CYS A 67 1.78 3.26 -7.60
C CYS A 67 0.96 4.04 -6.55
N LEU A 68 1.27 3.87 -5.26
CA LEU A 68 0.61 4.61 -4.18
C LEU A 68 0.84 6.12 -4.31
N ALA A 69 2.07 6.56 -4.59
CA ALA A 69 2.37 7.99 -4.77
C ALA A 69 1.64 8.60 -5.98
N ALA A 70 1.54 7.85 -7.08
CA ALA A 70 0.80 8.28 -8.26
C ALA A 70 -0.71 8.40 -7.97
N ALA A 71 -1.28 7.41 -7.28
CA ALA A 71 -2.69 7.42 -6.89
C ALA A 71 -3.00 8.55 -5.89
N GLU A 72 -2.16 8.73 -4.87
CA GLU A 72 -2.31 9.81 -3.88
C GLU A 72 -2.27 11.20 -4.53
N SER A 73 -1.32 11.42 -5.44
CA SER A 73 -1.25 12.68 -6.20
C SER A 73 -2.51 12.93 -7.05
N GLY A 74 -3.08 11.86 -7.61
CA GLY A 74 -4.35 11.94 -8.33
C GLY A 74 -5.53 12.27 -7.42
N LEU A 75 -5.54 11.76 -6.18
CA LEU A 75 -6.58 12.00 -5.17
C LEU A 75 -6.53 13.41 -4.60
N ASP A 76 -5.34 13.98 -4.40
CA ASP A 76 -5.18 15.37 -3.92
C ASP A 76 -5.72 16.41 -4.91
N VAL A 77 -5.71 16.12 -6.21
CA VAL A 77 -6.29 16.99 -7.25
C VAL A 77 -7.82 17.03 -7.16
N ILE A 78 -8.46 15.96 -6.67
CA ILE A 78 -9.93 15.83 -6.57
C ILE A 78 -10.47 16.41 -5.26
N ASP A 79 -9.68 16.37 -4.18
CA ASP A 79 -10.03 16.95 -2.88
C ASP A 79 -9.79 18.47 -2.81
N GLY A 80 -9.20 19.08 -3.85
CA GLY A 80 -9.07 20.54 -3.97
C GLY A 80 -8.34 21.18 -2.80
N ALA A 81 -7.04 20.93 -2.69
CA ALA A 81 -6.14 21.71 -1.84
C ALA A 81 -5.95 23.15 -2.38
#